data_AF-A0AAN0JYZ0-F1
#
_entry.id   AF-A0AAN0JYZ0-F1
#
_cell.length_a   1.000
_cell.length_b   1.000
_cell.length_c   1.000
_cell.angle_alpha   90.00
_cell.angle_beta   90.00
_cell.angle_gamma   90.00
#
_symmetry.space_group_name_H-M   'P 1'
#
loop_
_entity.id
_entity.type
_entity.pdbx_description
1 polymer ?
#
loop_
_entity_poly.entity_id
_entity_poly.type
_entity_poly.pdbx_seq_one_letter_code
_entity_poly.pdbx_strand_id
1 'polypeptide(L)'
;MTPTDVEDALTYLHNCTIILYYPDIKPQLVFVDPRKILEILSQLLALTYVNKDTAQKVFEPKLEITWTEIDLLKNQGRFKENLLKKFTVFTGKFQPHYFINLLNKCHIIAQLQKKISQAEDVVNFLPSALSSYNGSFEKSPEDRKPLLYVWRKQVAREDVGKVFVDVPQGIFPLIIVRLLKQEECVVQLSNPDDVSQFRDAVSLLISFDKNDDDPNERLYIINRGKHIEVIFTGKKEQCPKINTLLCKVINESAENINISVKDLNIAFACRRDNSEYCIIKDEADQKTACRSKPAHTCTLDDSYWCWFNTSGSEQKHTISGTEGSGIYVVGEAKSMLIKCIHKSCISILTLLTVKPVLNTIKYSIDEYLSLICHIKVYCNIFCFIAWPIFLFIL
;
A
#
# COMPACT_ATOMS: atom_id res chain seq x y z
N MET A 1 -35.11 -8.00 19.63
CA MET A 1 -33.78 -7.85 19.00
C MET A 1 -33.11 -9.21 19.06
N THR A 2 -32.91 -9.83 17.90
CA THR A 2 -32.25 -11.13 17.74
C THR A 2 -30.73 -10.94 17.68
N PRO A 3 -29.92 -11.99 17.90
CA PRO A 3 -28.47 -11.93 17.66
C PRO A 3 -28.11 -11.51 16.23
N THR A 4 -28.93 -11.90 15.24
CA THR A 4 -28.76 -11.49 13.85
C THR A 4 -29.00 -9.99 13.67
N ASP A 5 -30.03 -9.43 14.31
CA ASP A 5 -30.29 -7.98 14.26
C ASP A 5 -29.12 -7.18 14.85
N VAL A 6 -28.45 -7.72 15.88
CA VAL A 6 -27.25 -7.10 16.48
C VAL A 6 -26.09 -7.15 15.49
N GLU A 7 -25.84 -8.32 14.88
CA GLU A 7 -24.74 -8.51 13.92
C GLU A 7 -24.88 -7.60 12.70
N ASP A 8 -26.10 -7.50 12.16
CA ASP A 8 -26.41 -6.64 11.01
C ASP A 8 -26.22 -5.17 11.36
N ALA A 9 -26.67 -4.74 12.54
CA ALA A 9 -26.47 -3.38 13.02
C ALA A 9 -24.97 -3.04 13.20
N LEU A 10 -24.19 -3.94 13.80
CA LEU A 10 -22.75 -3.74 14.01
C LEU A 10 -21.99 -3.70 12.68
N THR A 11 -22.34 -4.57 11.74
CA THR A 11 -21.78 -4.58 10.38
C THR A 11 -22.12 -3.30 9.63
N TYR A 12 -23.37 -2.83 9.73
CA TYR A 12 -23.79 -1.55 9.15
C TYR A 12 -22.99 -0.38 9.72
N LEU A 13 -22.90 -0.27 11.05
CA LEU A 13 -22.14 0.80 11.72
C LEU A 13 -20.65 0.76 11.36
N HIS A 14 -20.08 -0.43 11.17
CA HIS A 14 -18.71 -0.61 10.69
C HIS A 14 -18.53 -0.11 9.25
N ASN A 15 -19.44 -0.47 8.36
CA ASN A 15 -19.42 -0.04 6.96
C ASN A 15 -19.60 1.49 6.83
N CYS A 16 -20.39 2.09 7.71
CA CYS A 16 -20.51 3.54 7.88
C CYS A 16 -19.32 4.19 8.58
N THR A 17 -18.31 3.43 9.01
CA THR A 17 -17.11 3.87 9.74
C THR A 17 -17.36 4.53 11.09
N ILE A 18 -18.53 4.28 11.66
CA ILE A 18 -18.90 4.78 12.99
C ILE A 18 -18.18 3.95 14.06
N ILE A 19 -18.04 2.64 13.83
CA ILE A 19 -17.36 1.72 14.76
C ILE A 19 -16.34 0.82 14.05
N LEU A 20 -15.51 0.16 14.84
CA LEU A 20 -14.61 -0.88 14.40
C LEU A 20 -15.05 -2.23 14.89
N TYR A 21 -15.73 -2.97 14.02
CA TYR A 21 -16.26 -4.27 14.32
C TYR A 21 -15.52 -5.36 13.55
N TYR A 22 -14.68 -6.11 14.26
CA TYR A 22 -13.95 -7.26 13.72
C TYR A 22 -14.15 -8.46 14.65
N PRO A 23 -15.30 -9.16 14.55
CA PRO A 23 -15.64 -10.26 15.45
C PRO A 23 -14.58 -11.36 15.43
N ASP A 24 -14.02 -11.68 14.25
CA ASP A 24 -12.97 -12.70 14.08
C ASP A 24 -11.66 -12.42 14.80
N ILE A 25 -11.41 -11.18 15.21
CA ILE A 25 -10.17 -10.81 15.93
C ILE A 25 -10.38 -10.94 17.42
N LYS A 26 -11.43 -10.29 17.94
CA LYS A 26 -11.82 -10.39 19.35
C LYS A 26 -13.28 -9.95 19.48
N PRO A 27 -14.24 -10.88 19.58
CA PRO A 27 -15.67 -10.57 19.57
C PRO A 27 -16.09 -9.57 20.65
N GLN A 28 -15.32 -9.51 21.75
CA GLN A 28 -15.59 -8.63 22.89
C GLN A 28 -15.12 -7.18 22.69
N LEU A 29 -14.37 -6.87 21.61
CA LEU A 29 -13.92 -5.52 21.26
C LEU A 29 -14.70 -5.03 20.03
N VAL A 30 -15.99 -4.76 20.27
CA VAL A 30 -16.92 -4.19 19.29
C VAL A 30 -16.65 -2.69 19.06
N PHE A 31 -16.04 -2.03 20.06
CA PHE A 31 -15.77 -0.60 20.07
C PHE A 31 -14.31 -0.34 20.41
N VAL A 32 -13.49 -0.15 19.38
CA VAL A 32 -12.17 0.47 19.56
C VAL A 32 -12.34 1.93 19.20
N ASP A 33 -12.08 2.83 20.15
CA ASP A 33 -12.01 4.27 19.88
C ASP A 33 -10.98 4.51 18.75
N PRO A 34 -11.39 5.00 17.56
CA PRO A 34 -10.47 5.23 16.45
C PRO A 34 -9.31 6.16 16.82
N ARG A 35 -9.48 7.04 17.81
CA ARG A 35 -8.41 7.91 18.30
C ARG A 35 -7.25 7.11 18.89
N LYS A 36 -7.50 6.01 19.59
CA LYS A 36 -6.43 5.15 20.14
C LYS A 36 -5.58 4.56 19.04
N ILE A 37 -6.21 4.10 17.95
CA ILE A 37 -5.51 3.54 16.78
C ILE A 37 -4.64 4.60 16.13
N LEU A 38 -5.21 5.79 15.89
CA LEU A 38 -4.49 6.91 15.28
C LEU A 38 -3.33 7.36 16.16
N GLU A 39 -3.53 7.44 17.48
CA GLU A 39 -2.48 7.84 18.43
C GLU A 39 -1.31 6.86 18.39
N ILE A 40 -1.56 5.55 18.44
CA ILE A 40 -0.50 4.52 18.37
C ILE A 40 0.25 4.60 17.03
N LEU A 41 -0.48 4.69 15.90
CA LEU A 41 0.15 4.80 14.58
C LEU A 41 0.97 6.09 14.45
N SER A 42 0.48 7.20 15.01
CA SER A 42 1.19 8.47 15.04
C SER A 42 2.47 8.37 15.86
N GLN A 43 2.41 7.74 17.05
CA GLN A 43 3.58 7.55 17.89
C GLN A 43 4.61 6.65 17.20
N LEU A 44 4.19 5.54 16.58
CA LEU A 44 5.08 4.68 15.77
C LEU A 44 5.76 5.46 14.65
N LEU A 45 5.01 6.20 13.85
CA LEU A 45 5.58 6.93 12.72
C LEU A 45 6.46 8.08 13.19
N ALA A 46 6.12 8.77 14.29
CA ALA A 46 6.95 9.83 14.84
C ALA A 46 8.34 9.33 15.26
N LEU A 47 8.46 8.09 15.74
CA LEU A 47 9.75 7.47 16.08
C LEU A 47 10.73 7.36 14.90
N THR A 48 10.24 7.38 13.65
CA THR A 48 11.10 7.29 12.47
C THR A 48 11.80 8.63 12.14
N TYR A 49 11.28 9.74 12.68
CA TYR A 49 11.78 11.09 12.42
C TYR A 49 12.73 11.62 13.49
N VAL A 50 12.78 10.99 14.67
CA VAL A 50 13.61 11.43 15.80
C VAL A 50 14.77 10.46 16.05
N ASN A 51 15.84 10.96 16.67
CA ASN A 51 16.87 10.08 17.24
C ASN A 51 16.43 9.56 18.63
N LYS A 52 17.18 8.61 19.20
CA LYS A 52 16.86 8.01 20.50
C LYS A 52 16.71 9.03 21.61
N ASP A 53 17.66 9.96 21.73
CA ASP A 53 17.66 10.94 22.82
C ASP A 53 16.49 11.92 22.72
N THR A 54 16.13 12.30 21.50
CA THR A 54 14.95 13.13 21.23
C THR A 54 13.66 12.34 21.48
N ALA A 55 13.56 11.09 21.05
CA ALA A 55 12.40 10.23 21.33
C ALA A 55 12.14 10.14 22.84
N GLN A 56 13.17 9.87 23.64
CA GLN A 56 13.04 9.78 25.09
C GLN A 56 12.64 11.09 25.79
N LYS A 57 12.71 12.24 25.09
CA LYS A 57 12.34 13.55 25.64
C LYS A 57 10.97 14.05 25.16
N VAL A 58 10.58 13.68 23.94
CA VAL A 58 9.38 14.21 23.27
C VAL A 58 8.12 13.42 23.62
N PHE A 59 8.24 12.14 23.90
CA PHE A 59 7.08 11.33 24.28
C PHE A 59 6.81 11.42 25.78
N GLU A 60 5.55 11.74 26.12
CA GLU A 60 5.03 11.72 27.48
C GLU A 60 4.01 10.58 27.67
N PRO A 61 4.16 9.73 28.70
CA PRO A 61 5.33 9.66 29.58
C PRO A 61 6.56 9.16 28.83
N LYS A 62 7.74 9.39 29.43
CA LYS A 62 9.04 9.02 28.86
C LYS A 62 9.05 7.56 28.42
N LEU A 63 9.16 7.34 27.12
CA LEU A 63 9.23 5.99 26.55
C LEU A 63 10.65 5.43 26.67
N GLU A 64 10.79 4.26 27.29
CA GLU A 64 12.07 3.56 27.41
C GLU A 64 12.43 2.82 26.12
N ILE A 65 12.79 3.58 25.08
CA ILE A 65 13.08 3.04 23.74
C ILE A 65 14.58 2.79 23.57
N THR A 66 14.91 1.64 22.99
CA THR A 66 16.28 1.24 22.65
C THR A 66 16.68 1.74 21.27
N TRP A 67 17.99 1.86 21.03
CA TRP A 67 18.49 2.25 19.69
C TRP A 67 18.11 1.21 18.64
N THR A 68 18.18 -0.09 18.98
CA THR A 68 17.80 -1.20 18.10
C THR A 68 16.34 -1.13 17.67
N GLU A 69 15.41 -0.75 18.55
CA GLU A 69 13.99 -0.60 18.16
C GLU A 69 13.77 0.54 17.17
N ILE A 70 14.47 1.68 17.37
CA ILE A 70 14.38 2.82 16.44
C ILE A 70 15.01 2.47 15.11
N ASP A 71 16.20 1.86 15.12
CA ASP A 71 16.91 1.46 13.91
C ASP A 71 16.09 0.43 13.11
N LEU A 72 15.56 -0.60 13.77
CA LEU A 72 14.72 -1.62 13.17
C LEU A 72 13.46 -1.00 12.52
N LEU A 73 12.81 -0.07 13.20
CA LEU A 73 11.60 0.58 12.68
C LEU A 73 11.91 1.54 11.54
N LYS A 74 12.91 2.41 11.72
CA LYS A 74 13.25 3.48 10.78
C LYS A 74 13.91 2.96 9.50
N ASN A 75 14.88 2.06 9.64
CA ASN A 75 15.71 1.61 8.52
C ASN A 75 15.21 0.31 7.89
N GLN A 76 14.47 -0.51 8.64
CA GLN A 76 13.93 -1.77 8.11
C GLN A 76 12.40 -1.81 8.08
N GLY A 77 11.70 -0.79 8.58
CA GLY A 77 10.25 -0.77 8.64
C GLY A 77 9.70 -1.84 9.58
N ARG A 78 10.51 -2.35 10.52
CA ARG A 78 10.21 -3.53 11.32
C ARG A 78 9.97 -3.17 12.78
N PHE A 79 9.03 -3.84 13.44
CA PHE A 79 8.82 -3.68 14.88
C PHE A 79 8.29 -4.95 15.55
N LYS A 80 8.62 -5.11 16.83
CA LYS A 80 8.12 -6.19 17.68
C LYS A 80 7.01 -5.66 18.59
N GLU A 81 6.17 -6.57 19.11
CA GLU A 81 5.11 -6.21 20.07
C GLU A 81 5.66 -5.52 21.33
N ASN A 82 6.88 -5.84 21.74
CA ASN A 82 7.52 -5.21 22.90
C ASN A 82 7.69 -3.69 22.77
N LEU A 83 7.83 -3.16 21.54
CA LEU A 83 7.85 -1.71 21.32
C LEU A 83 6.47 -1.11 21.65
N LEU A 84 5.39 -1.77 21.22
CA LEU A 84 4.02 -1.32 21.45
C LEU A 84 3.65 -1.32 22.94
N LYS A 85 4.14 -2.30 23.71
CA LYS A 85 3.91 -2.38 25.16
C LYS A 85 4.40 -1.14 25.93
N LYS A 86 5.28 -0.33 25.33
CA LYS A 86 5.80 0.90 25.91
C LYS A 86 4.83 2.07 25.79
N PHE A 87 3.86 2.00 24.88
CA PHE A 87 2.86 3.06 24.71
C PHE A 87 1.76 2.95 25.76
N THR A 88 1.44 4.05 26.42
CA THR A 88 0.42 4.13 27.47
C THR A 88 -1.02 4.08 26.96
N VAL A 89 -1.21 4.19 25.65
CA VAL A 89 -2.52 4.15 24.99
C VAL A 89 -3.22 2.79 25.19
N PHE A 90 -2.44 1.71 25.34
CA PHE A 90 -2.94 0.37 25.58
C PHE A 90 -3.45 0.21 27.02
N THR A 91 -4.77 0.04 27.15
CA THR A 91 -5.47 -0.03 28.44
C THR A 91 -6.62 -1.04 28.38
N GLY A 92 -6.86 -1.75 29.49
CA GLY A 92 -7.97 -2.70 29.62
C GLY A 92 -7.92 -3.83 28.59
N LYS A 93 -9.01 -4.03 27.83
CA LYS A 93 -9.08 -5.11 26.83
C LYS A 93 -8.30 -4.82 25.54
N PHE A 94 -7.98 -3.54 25.26
CA PHE A 94 -7.25 -3.11 24.07
C PHE A 94 -5.74 -3.19 24.32
N GLN A 95 -5.15 -4.30 23.87
CA GLN A 95 -3.77 -4.71 24.14
C GLN A 95 -2.95 -4.75 22.85
N PRO A 96 -1.61 -4.69 22.92
CA PRO A 96 -0.74 -4.68 21.74
C PRO A 96 -0.98 -5.80 20.72
N HIS A 97 -1.09 -7.06 21.14
CA HIS A 97 -1.42 -8.19 20.24
C HIS A 97 -2.72 -7.96 19.45
N TYR A 98 -3.76 -7.39 20.07
CA TYR A 98 -5.03 -7.12 19.41
C TYR A 98 -4.85 -6.05 18.32
N PHE A 99 -4.08 -5.00 18.61
CA PHE A 99 -3.76 -3.97 17.63
C PHE A 99 -2.92 -4.51 16.46
N ILE A 100 -1.94 -5.38 16.73
CA ILE A 100 -1.20 -6.09 15.67
C ILE A 100 -2.16 -6.90 14.79
N ASN A 101 -3.05 -7.68 15.39
CA ASN A 101 -4.02 -8.48 14.64
C ASN A 101 -4.96 -7.60 13.81
N LEU A 102 -5.39 -6.46 14.35
CA LEU A 102 -6.19 -5.46 13.63
C LEU A 102 -5.43 -4.90 12.42
N LEU A 103 -4.20 -4.41 12.61
CA LEU A 103 -3.39 -3.90 11.50
C LEU A 103 -3.10 -4.97 10.45
N ASN A 104 -2.89 -6.22 10.89
CA ASN A 104 -2.64 -7.35 10.01
C ASN A 104 -3.89 -7.68 9.16
N LYS A 105 -5.08 -7.68 9.77
CA LYS A 105 -6.36 -7.87 9.06
C LYS A 105 -6.68 -6.72 8.11
N CYS A 106 -6.32 -5.49 8.48
CA CYS A 106 -6.47 -4.31 7.62
C CYS A 106 -5.40 -4.20 6.52
N HIS A 107 -4.49 -5.18 6.39
CA HIS A 107 -3.37 -5.16 5.43
C HIS A 107 -2.47 -3.91 5.55
N ILE A 108 -2.32 -3.37 6.77
CA ILE A 108 -1.41 -2.25 7.06
C ILE A 108 -0.01 -2.77 7.36
N ILE A 109 0.08 -3.95 8.00
CA ILE A 109 1.33 -4.63 8.31
C ILE A 109 1.34 -6.05 7.75
N ALA A 110 2.54 -6.58 7.52
CA ALA A 110 2.79 -8.01 7.31
C ALA A 110 3.56 -8.59 8.50
N GLN A 111 3.20 -9.81 8.93
CA GLN A 111 4.01 -10.54 9.89
C GLN A 111 5.09 -11.31 9.13
N LEU A 112 6.36 -11.04 9.45
CA LEU A 112 7.50 -11.74 8.91
C LEU A 112 7.82 -12.90 9.85
N GLN A 113 7.36 -14.11 9.53
CA GLN A 113 7.72 -15.29 10.31
C GLN A 113 9.07 -15.83 9.85
N LYS A 114 9.98 -16.14 10.79
CA LYS A 114 10.95 -17.22 10.57
C LYS A 114 10.23 -18.52 10.91
N LYS A 115 10.21 -19.49 9.99
CA LYS A 115 9.77 -20.87 10.25
C LYS A 115 10.73 -21.56 11.23
N ILE A 116 10.97 -21.03 12.43
CA ILE A 116 11.68 -21.74 13.51
C ILE A 116 11.01 -21.36 14.83
N SER A 117 10.16 -22.28 15.29
CA SER A 117 9.81 -22.58 16.68
C SER A 117 10.31 -21.60 17.76
N GLN A 118 9.54 -20.55 18.02
CA GLN A 118 9.11 -20.04 19.33
C GLN A 118 8.30 -18.75 19.08
N ALA A 119 7.18 -18.58 19.79
CA ALA A 119 6.26 -17.45 19.62
C ALA A 119 6.88 -16.07 19.95
N GLU A 120 8.13 -16.01 20.41
CA GLU A 120 8.74 -14.79 20.97
C GLU A 120 9.39 -13.86 19.94
N ASP A 121 9.53 -14.26 18.67
CA ASP A 121 10.30 -13.50 17.67
C ASP A 121 9.51 -13.06 16.42
N VAL A 122 8.18 -12.91 16.53
CA VAL A 122 7.36 -12.35 15.45
C VAL A 122 7.74 -10.89 15.21
N VAL A 123 8.30 -10.60 14.03
CA VAL A 123 8.62 -9.24 13.59
C VAL A 123 7.55 -8.78 12.61
N ASN A 124 6.96 -7.62 12.87
CA ASN A 124 5.97 -7.01 12.00
C ASN A 124 6.66 -6.03 11.06
N PHE A 125 6.22 -5.97 9.81
CA PHE A 125 6.66 -5.03 8.80
C PHE A 125 5.59 -3.96 8.54
N LEU A 126 5.95 -2.70 8.69
CA LEU A 126 5.17 -1.51 8.42
C LEU A 126 5.85 -0.71 7.30
N PRO A 127 5.43 -0.85 6.03
CA PRO A 127 6.06 -0.16 4.91
C PRO A 127 6.09 1.37 5.08
N SER A 128 5.03 1.92 5.69
CA SER A 128 4.88 3.37 5.91
C SER A 128 5.90 3.98 6.86
N ALA A 129 6.61 3.16 7.66
CA ALA A 129 7.64 3.63 8.58
C ALA A 129 8.99 3.88 7.87
N LEU A 130 9.19 3.30 6.69
CA LEU A 130 10.44 3.42 5.95
C LEU A 130 10.70 4.85 5.48
N SER A 131 11.98 5.14 5.22
CA SER A 131 12.41 6.36 4.57
C SER A 131 11.93 6.45 3.12
N SER A 132 11.91 7.66 2.54
CA SER A 132 11.59 7.85 1.12
C SER A 132 12.70 7.30 0.23
N TYR A 133 12.31 6.79 -0.93
CA TYR A 133 13.20 6.30 -1.96
C TYR A 133 14.16 7.40 -2.44
N ASN A 134 15.42 7.03 -2.59
CA ASN A 134 16.52 7.93 -2.96
C ASN A 134 17.04 7.67 -4.40
N GLY A 135 16.44 6.73 -5.15
CA GLY A 135 16.88 6.38 -6.50
C GLY A 135 17.90 5.23 -6.59
N SER A 136 18.17 4.50 -5.51
CA SER A 136 19.28 3.54 -5.43
C SER A 136 19.00 2.10 -5.88
N PHE A 137 17.86 1.78 -6.50
CA PHE A 137 17.58 0.39 -6.93
C PHE A 137 18.24 0.01 -8.25
N GLU A 138 18.34 -1.31 -8.47
CA GLU A 138 18.90 -1.90 -9.68
C GLU A 138 18.17 -1.43 -10.95
N LYS A 139 18.93 -1.32 -12.03
CA LYS A 139 18.39 -1.08 -13.37
C LYS A 139 17.77 -2.38 -13.90
N SER A 140 16.77 -2.26 -14.75
CA SER A 140 16.22 -3.43 -15.44
C SER A 140 17.29 -4.16 -16.24
N PRO A 141 17.25 -5.51 -16.26
CA PRO A 141 18.09 -6.29 -17.16
C PRO A 141 17.91 -5.85 -18.62
N GLU A 142 18.92 -6.06 -19.47
CA GLU A 142 18.88 -5.60 -20.86
C GLU A 142 17.80 -6.31 -21.70
N ASP A 143 17.52 -7.57 -21.37
CA ASP A 143 16.62 -8.49 -22.08
C ASP A 143 15.11 -8.25 -21.80
N ARG A 144 14.78 -7.33 -20.88
CA ARG A 144 13.42 -7.00 -20.47
C ARG A 144 13.28 -5.53 -20.05
N LYS A 145 12.13 -4.92 -20.33
CA LYS A 145 11.83 -3.55 -19.89
C LYS A 145 10.91 -3.56 -18.68
N PRO A 146 10.97 -2.52 -17.82
CA PRO A 146 10.07 -2.43 -16.67
C PRO A 146 8.61 -2.42 -17.12
N LEU A 147 7.77 -3.13 -16.38
CA LEU A 147 6.31 -3.08 -16.54
C LEU A 147 5.75 -1.92 -15.73
N LEU A 148 4.84 -1.13 -16.32
CA LEU A 148 4.25 0.03 -15.64
C LEU A 148 2.75 -0.17 -15.42
N TYR A 149 2.29 0.17 -14.22
CA TYR A 149 0.88 0.28 -13.89
C TYR A 149 0.49 1.75 -13.74
N VAL A 150 -0.45 2.20 -14.57
CA VAL A 150 -0.87 3.61 -14.68
C VAL A 150 -2.36 3.73 -14.43
N TRP A 151 -2.79 4.82 -13.80
CA TRP A 151 -4.21 5.11 -13.59
C TRP A 151 -4.70 6.18 -14.56
N ARG A 152 -5.93 5.99 -15.06
CA ARG A 152 -6.58 6.92 -15.97
C ARG A 152 -8.03 7.17 -15.58
N LYS A 153 -8.41 8.44 -15.43
CA LYS A 153 -9.79 8.84 -15.13
C LYS A 153 -10.41 9.62 -16.26
N GLN A 154 -11.72 9.46 -16.42
CA GLN A 154 -12.52 10.28 -17.31
C GLN A 154 -12.56 11.72 -16.77
N VAL A 155 -12.27 12.69 -17.62
CA VAL A 155 -12.46 14.11 -17.27
C VAL A 155 -13.92 14.47 -17.57
N ALA A 156 -14.52 15.31 -16.72
CA ALA A 156 -15.93 15.69 -16.80
C ALA A 156 -16.33 16.41 -18.11
N ARG A 157 -15.36 16.85 -18.92
CA ARG A 157 -15.61 17.30 -20.30
C ARG A 157 -15.49 16.08 -21.21
N GLU A 158 -16.62 15.63 -21.72
CA GLU A 158 -16.80 14.36 -22.46
C GLU A 158 -15.83 14.23 -23.66
N ASP A 159 -15.45 15.36 -24.23
CA ASP A 159 -14.65 15.54 -25.44
C ASP A 159 -13.13 15.36 -25.24
N VAL A 160 -12.62 15.24 -24.01
CA VAL A 160 -11.17 15.11 -23.73
C VAL A 160 -10.73 13.64 -23.50
N GLY A 161 -11.67 12.72 -23.31
CA GLY A 161 -11.41 11.31 -22.99
C GLY A 161 -10.68 11.12 -21.65
N LYS A 162 -10.22 9.89 -21.35
CA LYS A 162 -9.49 9.62 -20.09
C LYS A 162 -8.06 10.20 -20.10
N VAL A 163 -7.66 10.81 -18.99
CA VAL A 163 -6.31 11.35 -18.73
C VAL A 163 -5.57 10.53 -17.67
N PHE A 164 -4.24 10.53 -17.69
CA PHE A 164 -3.42 9.91 -16.65
C PHE A 164 -3.55 10.69 -15.33
N VAL A 165 -3.63 9.96 -14.23
CA VAL A 165 -3.68 10.50 -12.87
C VAL A 165 -2.61 9.86 -12.00
N ASP A 166 -2.33 10.48 -10.86
CA ASP A 166 -1.37 9.94 -9.89
C ASP A 166 -1.78 8.56 -9.37
N VAL A 167 -0.78 7.79 -8.95
CA VAL A 167 -0.97 6.52 -8.24
C VAL A 167 -1.86 6.79 -7.03
N PRO A 168 -2.98 6.07 -6.89
CA PRO A 168 -3.88 6.31 -5.79
C PRO A 168 -3.22 6.17 -4.42
N GLN A 169 -3.49 7.14 -3.56
CA GLN A 169 -2.90 7.19 -2.23
C GLN A 169 -3.22 5.92 -1.43
N GLY A 170 -2.18 5.33 -0.83
CA GLY A 170 -2.29 4.13 -0.01
C GLY A 170 -2.22 2.81 -0.76
N ILE A 171 -2.41 2.79 -2.08
CA ILE A 171 -2.40 1.51 -2.82
C ILE A 171 -1.05 0.80 -2.78
N PHE A 172 0.05 1.57 -2.79
CA PHE A 172 1.40 1.01 -2.79
C PHE A 172 1.73 0.14 -1.56
N PRO A 173 1.65 0.65 -0.31
CA PRO A 173 1.92 -0.18 0.86
C PRO A 173 0.95 -1.38 0.97
N LEU A 174 -0.30 -1.23 0.53
CA LEU A 174 -1.29 -2.31 0.45
C LEU A 174 -0.83 -3.45 -0.48
N ILE A 175 -0.33 -3.13 -1.67
CA ILE A 175 0.22 -4.11 -2.62
C ILE A 175 1.36 -4.88 -1.97
N ILE A 176 2.29 -4.20 -1.32
CA ILE A 176 3.46 -4.84 -0.71
C ILE A 176 3.04 -5.79 0.43
N VAL A 177 2.16 -5.33 1.33
CA VAL A 177 1.67 -6.17 2.43
C VAL A 177 0.88 -7.37 1.93
N ARG A 178 0.09 -7.21 0.85
CA ARG A 178 -0.63 -8.34 0.23
C ARG A 178 0.31 -9.33 -0.45
N LEU A 179 1.36 -8.86 -1.13
CA LEU A 179 2.38 -9.72 -1.73
C LEU A 179 3.07 -10.59 -0.68
N LEU A 180 3.46 -10.00 0.46
CA LEU A 180 4.07 -10.72 1.58
C LEU A 180 3.14 -11.74 2.26
N LYS A 181 1.83 -11.71 1.96
CA LYS A 181 0.82 -12.63 2.49
C LYS A 181 0.31 -13.61 1.44
N GLN A 182 0.94 -13.67 0.26
CA GLN A 182 0.53 -14.61 -0.78
C GLN A 182 0.81 -16.04 -0.37
N GLU A 183 -0.15 -16.92 -0.65
CA GLU A 183 -0.03 -18.37 -0.43
C GLU A 183 0.28 -19.12 -1.73
N GLU A 184 0.17 -18.45 -2.87
CA GLU A 184 0.41 -19.02 -4.20
C GLU A 184 1.90 -19.12 -4.55
N CYS A 185 2.74 -18.31 -3.92
CA CYS A 185 4.18 -18.24 -4.13
C CYS A 185 4.87 -17.81 -2.84
N VAL A 186 6.17 -18.10 -2.72
CA VAL A 186 6.99 -17.59 -1.63
C VAL A 186 7.38 -16.15 -1.97
N VAL A 187 7.07 -15.22 -1.07
CA VAL A 187 7.49 -13.81 -1.19
C VAL A 187 8.13 -13.38 0.13
N GLN A 188 9.36 -12.87 0.06
CA GLN A 188 10.10 -12.40 1.21
C GLN A 188 10.67 -11.00 0.95
N LEU A 189 10.92 -10.23 2.01
CA LEU A 189 11.71 -9.00 1.88
C LEU A 189 13.17 -9.38 1.62
N SER A 190 13.83 -8.70 0.69
CA SER A 190 15.28 -8.82 0.56
C SER A 190 15.99 -8.43 1.86
N ASN A 191 17.15 -9.03 2.12
CA ASN A 191 17.95 -8.73 3.31
C ASN A 191 18.33 -7.23 3.29
N PRO A 192 18.07 -6.47 4.38
CA PRO A 192 18.51 -5.07 4.48
C PRO A 192 20.02 -4.86 4.27
N ASP A 193 20.84 -5.88 4.55
CA ASP A 193 22.30 -5.81 4.29
C ASP A 193 22.63 -5.81 2.79
N ASP A 194 21.76 -6.38 1.96
CA ASP A 194 21.94 -6.46 0.51
C ASP A 194 21.28 -5.27 -0.19
N VAL A 195 20.05 -4.94 0.21
CA VAL A 195 19.22 -3.91 -0.45
C VAL A 195 18.38 -3.17 0.59
N SER A 196 18.53 -1.84 0.64
CA SER A 196 17.71 -0.97 1.48
C SER A 196 16.23 -1.00 1.07
N GLN A 197 15.31 -0.93 2.02
CA GLN A 197 13.87 -0.85 1.74
C GLN A 197 13.38 0.59 1.91
N PHE A 198 12.41 1.01 1.09
CA PHE A 198 11.86 2.36 1.13
C PHE A 198 10.32 2.34 1.16
N ARG A 199 9.74 3.46 1.59
CA ARG A 199 8.29 3.60 1.74
C ARG A 199 7.54 3.54 0.40
N ASP A 200 8.20 3.99 -0.65
CA ASP A 200 7.72 4.11 -2.03
C ASP A 200 8.54 3.24 -2.99
N ALA A 201 9.43 2.37 -2.49
CA ALA A 201 10.16 1.41 -3.29
C ALA A 201 10.57 0.19 -2.45
N VAL A 202 10.25 -1.03 -2.89
CA VAL A 202 10.60 -2.27 -2.17
C VAL A 202 11.38 -3.23 -3.09
N SER A 203 12.26 -4.03 -2.49
CA SER A 203 12.89 -5.20 -3.10
C SER A 203 12.36 -6.46 -2.42
N LEU A 204 11.77 -7.35 -3.21
CA LEU A 204 11.21 -8.62 -2.77
C LEU A 204 11.98 -9.77 -3.41
N LEU A 205 12.18 -10.84 -2.65
CA LEU A 205 12.57 -12.14 -3.18
C LEU A 205 11.30 -12.93 -3.47
N ILE A 206 11.24 -13.60 -4.62
CA ILE A 206 10.05 -14.34 -5.07
C ILE A 206 10.42 -15.70 -5.63
N SER A 207 9.60 -16.71 -5.35
CA SER A 207 9.66 -18.01 -6.02
C SER A 207 8.25 -18.59 -6.15
N PHE A 208 7.93 -19.09 -7.34
CA PHE A 208 6.67 -19.80 -7.58
C PHE A 208 6.74 -21.28 -7.17
N ASP A 209 7.88 -21.77 -6.69
CA ASP A 209 7.96 -23.02 -5.95
C ASP A 209 7.66 -22.74 -4.46
N LYS A 210 6.55 -23.29 -3.96
CA LYS A 210 6.10 -23.06 -2.57
C LYS A 210 7.03 -23.68 -1.52
N ASN A 211 7.89 -24.61 -1.94
CA ASN A 211 8.84 -25.28 -1.07
C ASN A 211 10.23 -24.60 -1.10
N ASP A 212 10.38 -23.52 -1.86
CA ASP A 212 11.62 -22.77 -1.94
C ASP A 212 11.78 -21.89 -0.69
N ASP A 213 12.56 -22.38 0.27
CA ASP A 213 12.83 -21.66 1.51
C ASP A 213 13.87 -20.54 1.34
N ASP A 214 14.56 -20.45 0.18
CA ASP A 214 15.59 -19.43 -0.12
C ASP A 214 15.46 -18.88 -1.56
N PRO A 215 14.36 -18.13 -1.85
CA PRO A 215 14.12 -17.57 -3.17
C PRO A 215 15.21 -16.57 -3.55
N ASN A 216 15.75 -16.68 -4.77
CA ASN A 216 16.84 -15.82 -5.26
C ASN A 216 16.43 -14.82 -6.35
N GLU A 217 15.24 -14.96 -6.92
CA GLU A 217 14.75 -14.04 -7.96
C GLU A 217 14.23 -12.76 -7.32
N ARG A 218 14.69 -11.60 -7.80
CA ARG A 218 14.32 -10.31 -7.22
C ARG A 218 13.24 -9.60 -8.03
N LEU A 219 12.29 -9.05 -7.30
CA LEU A 219 11.20 -8.21 -7.78
C LEU A 219 11.28 -6.85 -7.10
N TYR A 220 11.65 -5.83 -7.86
CA TYR A 220 11.60 -4.43 -7.43
C TYR A 220 10.27 -3.82 -7.82
N ILE A 221 9.60 -3.16 -6.87
CA ILE A 221 8.35 -2.44 -7.10
C ILE A 221 8.53 -1.03 -6.60
N ILE A 222 8.37 -0.04 -7.48
CA ILE A 222 8.70 1.35 -7.22
C ILE A 222 7.49 2.21 -7.55
N ASN A 223 7.01 2.99 -6.58
CA ASN A 223 6.02 4.02 -6.81
C ASN A 223 6.72 5.30 -7.30
N ARG A 224 6.59 5.60 -8.58
CA ARG A 224 7.12 6.82 -9.21
C ARG A 224 6.16 8.01 -9.10
N GLY A 225 5.11 7.90 -8.29
CA GLY A 225 4.06 8.91 -8.12
C GLY A 225 3.03 8.92 -9.25
N LYS A 226 3.48 8.92 -10.51
CA LYS A 226 2.61 8.86 -11.71
C LYS A 226 2.25 7.43 -12.13
N HIS A 227 3.05 6.46 -11.73
CA HIS A 227 2.87 5.05 -12.05
C HIS A 227 3.59 4.18 -11.01
N ILE A 228 3.23 2.90 -10.97
CA ILE A 228 4.02 1.88 -10.30
C ILE A 228 4.89 1.20 -11.36
N GLU A 229 6.20 1.23 -11.16
CA GLU A 229 7.21 0.60 -12.00
C GLU A 229 7.62 -0.73 -11.38
N VAL A 230 7.73 -1.77 -12.21
CA VAL A 230 8.08 -3.12 -11.79
C VAL A 230 9.28 -3.60 -12.59
N ILE A 231 10.31 -4.04 -11.87
CA ILE A 231 11.54 -4.60 -12.44
C ILE A 231 11.72 -5.99 -11.84
N PHE A 232 11.93 -6.99 -12.70
CA PHE A 232 12.11 -8.37 -12.27
C PHE A 232 13.41 -8.93 -12.84
N THR A 233 14.32 -9.42 -11.99
CA THR A 233 15.65 -9.89 -12.41
C THR A 233 15.79 -11.41 -12.48
N GLY A 234 14.70 -12.15 -12.20
CA GLY A 234 14.67 -13.61 -12.31
C GLY A 234 14.56 -14.13 -13.75
N LYS A 235 14.16 -15.39 -13.90
CA LYS A 235 14.01 -16.05 -15.21
C LYS A 235 12.96 -15.36 -16.09
N LYS A 236 13.29 -15.02 -17.34
CA LYS A 236 12.43 -14.24 -18.25
C LYS A 236 11.07 -14.91 -18.49
N GLU A 237 11.04 -16.24 -18.47
CA GLU A 237 9.86 -17.08 -18.67
C GLU A 237 8.82 -16.92 -17.54
N GLN A 238 9.22 -16.35 -16.40
CA GLN A 238 8.32 -16.10 -15.27
C GLN A 238 7.66 -14.72 -15.32
N CYS A 239 8.08 -13.82 -16.21
CA CYS A 239 7.50 -12.49 -16.35
C CYS A 239 5.95 -12.51 -16.47
N PRO A 240 5.31 -13.43 -17.23
CA PRO A 240 3.84 -13.49 -17.29
C PRO A 240 3.19 -13.89 -15.96
N LYS A 241 3.83 -14.78 -15.19
CA LYS A 241 3.35 -15.19 -13.86
C LYS A 241 3.43 -14.02 -12.88
N ILE A 242 4.53 -13.26 -12.91
CA ILE A 242 4.70 -12.04 -12.09
C ILE A 242 3.62 -11.01 -12.44
N ASN A 243 3.40 -10.75 -13.73
CA ASN A 243 2.36 -9.82 -14.18
C ASN A 243 0.97 -10.25 -13.68
N THR A 244 0.63 -11.53 -13.81
CA THR A 244 -0.64 -12.11 -13.34
C THR A 244 -0.82 -11.93 -11.82
N LEU A 245 0.22 -12.25 -11.05
CA LEU A 245 0.22 -12.09 -9.59
C LEU A 245 0.00 -10.62 -9.18
N LEU A 246 0.73 -9.71 -9.81
CA LEU A 246 0.63 -8.28 -9.51
C LEU A 246 -0.73 -7.70 -9.90
N CYS A 247 -1.28 -8.07 -11.06
CA CYS A 247 -2.63 -7.66 -11.46
C CYS A 247 -3.67 -8.09 -10.42
N LYS A 248 -3.61 -9.35 -9.97
CA LYS A 248 -4.48 -9.88 -8.91
C LYS A 248 -4.34 -9.04 -7.63
N VAL A 249 -3.12 -8.87 -7.14
CA VAL A 249 -2.88 -8.14 -5.89
C VAL A 249 -3.28 -6.66 -5.98
N ILE A 250 -3.03 -6.00 -7.11
CA ILE A 250 -3.41 -4.60 -7.32
C ILE A 250 -4.95 -4.47 -7.36
N ASN A 251 -5.64 -5.39 -8.01
CA ASN A 251 -7.11 -5.39 -8.06
C ASN A 251 -7.71 -5.58 -6.67
N GLU A 252 -7.27 -6.59 -5.92
CA GLU A 252 -7.69 -6.80 -4.54
C GLU A 252 -7.34 -5.59 -3.63
N SER A 253 -6.19 -4.96 -3.86
CA SER A 253 -5.81 -3.74 -3.13
C SER A 253 -6.74 -2.59 -3.46
N ALA A 254 -7.07 -2.38 -4.73
CA ALA A 254 -7.95 -1.32 -5.20
C ALA A 254 -9.37 -1.48 -4.65
N GLU A 255 -9.89 -2.71 -4.58
CA GLU A 255 -11.17 -3.03 -3.96
C GLU A 255 -11.19 -2.64 -2.47
N ASN A 256 -10.14 -2.97 -1.71
CA ASN A 256 -10.04 -2.63 -0.28
C ASN A 256 -10.10 -1.14 0.01
N ILE A 257 -9.65 -0.31 -0.92
CA ILE A 257 -9.71 1.16 -0.80
C ILE A 257 -10.69 1.75 -1.81
N ASN A 258 -11.63 0.94 -2.32
CA ASN A 258 -12.72 1.31 -3.23
C ASN A 258 -12.27 2.33 -4.29
N ILE A 259 -11.28 1.90 -5.06
CA ILE A 259 -10.79 2.53 -6.29
C ILE A 259 -11.28 1.68 -7.46
N SER A 260 -11.77 2.33 -8.51
CA SER A 260 -12.16 1.65 -9.75
C SER A 260 -10.94 1.02 -10.44
N VAL A 261 -10.94 -0.31 -10.56
CA VAL A 261 -9.96 -1.05 -11.37
C VAL A 261 -10.06 -0.76 -12.86
N LYS A 262 -11.21 -0.24 -13.34
CA LYS A 262 -11.39 0.18 -14.75
C LYS A 262 -10.51 1.38 -15.14
N ASP A 263 -9.92 2.04 -14.13
CA ASP A 263 -8.98 3.13 -14.32
C ASP A 263 -7.53 2.63 -14.35
N LEU A 264 -7.24 1.42 -13.88
CA LEU A 264 -5.93 0.78 -13.99
C LEU A 264 -5.67 0.37 -15.45
N ASN A 265 -4.46 0.63 -15.92
CA ASN A 265 -3.98 0.17 -17.22
C ASN A 265 -2.54 -0.33 -17.08
N ILE A 266 -2.20 -1.36 -17.84
CA ILE A 266 -0.82 -1.83 -17.99
C ILE A 266 -0.18 -1.06 -19.14
N ALA A 267 1.06 -0.63 -18.95
CA ALA A 267 1.76 0.23 -19.88
C ALA A 267 3.28 0.01 -19.87
N PHE A 268 3.93 0.63 -20.86
CA PHE A 268 5.38 0.76 -20.95
C PHE A 268 5.78 2.22 -21.19
N ALA A 269 6.98 2.59 -20.75
CA ALA A 269 7.56 3.89 -21.08
C ALA A 269 7.92 3.93 -22.57
N CYS A 270 7.54 5.01 -23.26
CA CYS A 270 8.02 5.24 -24.61
C CYS A 270 9.38 5.93 -24.58
N ARG A 271 10.40 5.34 -25.22
CA ARG A 271 11.81 5.77 -25.15
C ARG A 271 12.10 7.23 -25.57
N ARG A 272 11.19 7.94 -26.24
CA ARG A 272 11.41 9.33 -26.67
C ARG A 272 11.01 10.38 -25.64
N ASP A 273 10.04 10.09 -24.78
CA ASP A 273 9.60 11.01 -23.75
C ASP A 273 9.18 10.22 -22.50
N ASN A 274 9.92 10.43 -21.41
CA ASN A 274 9.64 9.77 -20.12
C ASN A 274 8.29 10.18 -19.53
N SER A 275 7.60 11.15 -20.14
CA SER A 275 6.26 11.60 -19.77
C SER A 275 5.12 10.90 -20.54
N GLU A 276 5.43 10.01 -21.49
CA GLU A 276 4.44 9.39 -22.38
C GLU A 276 4.42 7.85 -22.24
N TYR A 277 3.24 7.31 -21.90
CA TYR A 277 3.01 5.88 -21.73
C TYR A 277 2.37 5.25 -22.98
N CYS A 278 2.80 4.04 -23.32
CA CYS A 278 2.12 3.16 -24.27
C CYS A 278 1.26 2.16 -23.51
N ILE A 279 -0.06 2.26 -23.70
CA ILE A 279 -1.03 1.40 -23.00
C ILE A 279 -1.23 0.12 -23.80
N ILE A 280 -1.21 -1.03 -23.12
CA ILE A 280 -1.56 -2.32 -23.73
C ILE A 280 -3.08 -2.36 -23.97
N LYS A 281 -3.46 -2.67 -25.21
CA LYS A 281 -4.87 -2.75 -25.64
C LYS A 281 -5.30 -4.17 -25.91
N ASP A 282 -4.41 -4.94 -26.52
CA ASP A 282 -4.63 -6.33 -26.81
C ASP A 282 -3.30 -7.05 -26.65
N GLU A 283 -3.25 -7.99 -25.72
CA GLU A 283 -2.04 -8.78 -25.43
C GLU A 283 -1.80 -9.84 -26.51
N ALA A 284 -2.86 -10.41 -27.07
CA ALA A 284 -2.78 -11.48 -28.08
C ALA A 284 -2.35 -10.92 -29.43
N ASP A 285 -2.92 -9.78 -29.82
CA ASP A 285 -2.57 -9.09 -31.07
C ASP A 285 -1.37 -8.13 -30.90
N GLN A 286 -0.76 -8.07 -29.72
CA GLN A 286 0.33 -7.15 -29.39
C GLN A 286 0.02 -5.67 -29.72
N LYS A 287 -1.24 -5.26 -29.54
CA LYS A 287 -1.70 -3.90 -29.86
C LYS A 287 -1.46 -2.98 -28.68
N THR A 288 -0.89 -1.82 -28.97
CA THR A 288 -0.69 -0.75 -28.00
C THR A 288 -1.24 0.57 -28.48
N ALA A 289 -1.61 1.43 -27.53
CA ALA A 289 -2.03 2.80 -27.77
C ALA A 289 -1.05 3.75 -27.09
N CYS A 290 -0.10 4.25 -27.87
CA CYS A 290 0.84 5.28 -27.44
C CYS A 290 0.24 6.67 -27.66
N ARG A 291 0.19 7.48 -26.60
CA ARG A 291 -0.12 8.91 -26.75
C ARG A 291 1.19 9.66 -26.75
N SER A 292 1.82 9.72 -27.91
CA SER A 292 2.95 10.62 -28.16
C SER A 292 2.54 11.84 -28.96
N LYS A 293 3.07 13.01 -28.61
CA LYS A 293 2.94 14.22 -29.44
C LYS A 293 4.31 14.65 -29.97
N PRO A 294 4.55 14.59 -31.30
CA PRO A 294 3.65 14.14 -32.36
C PRO A 294 3.38 12.64 -32.32
N ALA A 295 2.28 12.19 -32.94
CA ALA A 295 1.85 10.79 -32.93
C ALA A 295 2.96 9.88 -33.48
N HIS A 296 3.55 9.09 -32.60
CA HIS A 296 4.59 8.13 -32.94
C HIS A 296 4.20 6.74 -32.48
N THR A 297 4.47 5.76 -33.34
CA THR A 297 4.43 4.35 -32.98
C THR A 297 5.67 4.04 -32.15
N CYS A 298 5.51 3.78 -30.86
CA CYS A 298 6.60 3.23 -30.06
C CYS A 298 6.68 1.74 -30.38
N THR A 299 7.71 1.33 -31.12
CA THR A 299 7.93 -0.08 -31.45
C THR A 299 8.37 -0.80 -30.18
N LEU A 300 7.49 -1.65 -29.65
CA LEU A 300 7.81 -2.52 -28.53
C LEU A 300 8.40 -3.82 -29.06
N ASP A 301 9.64 -4.11 -28.67
CA ASP A 301 10.36 -5.36 -28.98
C ASP A 301 10.06 -6.47 -27.96
N ASP A 302 10.69 -7.63 -28.11
CA ASP A 302 10.51 -8.81 -27.23
C ASP A 302 10.87 -8.57 -25.76
N SER A 303 11.58 -7.48 -25.44
CA SER A 303 11.89 -7.11 -24.07
C SER A 303 10.68 -6.53 -23.33
N TYR A 304 9.65 -6.06 -24.04
CA TYR A 304 8.38 -5.62 -23.45
C TYR A 304 7.36 -6.76 -23.39
N TRP A 305 7.34 -7.63 -24.40
CA TRP A 305 6.30 -8.65 -24.52
C TRP A 305 6.48 -9.85 -23.59
N CYS A 306 7.64 -10.02 -22.96
CA CYS A 306 7.86 -11.11 -22.01
C CYS A 306 6.90 -11.10 -20.81
N TRP A 307 6.28 -9.96 -20.49
CA TRP A 307 5.29 -9.84 -19.41
C TRP A 307 3.93 -10.47 -19.74
N PHE A 308 3.74 -10.97 -20.96
CA PHE A 308 2.47 -11.51 -21.44
C PHE A 308 2.67 -12.89 -22.06
N ASN A 309 1.64 -13.73 -21.98
CA ASN A 309 1.64 -15.05 -22.64
C ASN A 309 1.35 -14.86 -24.13
N THR A 310 2.38 -14.55 -24.93
CA THR A 310 2.24 -14.30 -26.38
C THR A 310 2.33 -15.57 -27.24
N SER A 311 2.38 -16.77 -26.64
CA SER A 311 2.36 -18.03 -27.37
C SER A 311 0.96 -18.33 -27.94
N GLY A 312 0.65 -17.73 -29.09
CA GLY A 312 -0.61 -17.95 -29.81
C GLY A 312 -0.75 -17.34 -31.21
N SER A 313 0.29 -16.73 -31.81
CA SER A 313 0.19 -16.14 -33.15
C SER A 313 0.89 -16.98 -34.23
N GLU A 314 0.52 -18.25 -34.35
CA GLU A 314 0.62 -18.94 -35.65
C GLU A 314 -0.69 -19.68 -35.93
N GLN A 315 -1.36 -19.21 -36.99
CA GLN A 315 -2.47 -19.80 -37.77
C GLN A 315 -3.91 -19.27 -37.56
N LYS A 316 -4.27 -18.41 -38.54
CA LYS A 316 -5.48 -18.39 -39.38
C LYS A 316 -6.68 -17.50 -39.00
N HIS A 317 -6.77 -16.40 -39.76
CA HIS A 317 -7.87 -16.04 -40.68
C HIS A 317 -9.36 -16.13 -40.24
N THR A 318 -9.91 -14.91 -40.01
CA THR A 318 -11.13 -14.32 -40.61
C THR A 318 -12.56 -14.72 -40.14
N ILE A 319 -13.29 -13.65 -39.80
CA ILE A 319 -14.74 -13.33 -39.94
C ILE A 319 -15.63 -13.35 -38.67
N SER A 320 -16.27 -12.18 -38.48
CA SER A 320 -17.49 -11.80 -37.73
C SER A 320 -17.55 -12.21 -36.25
N GLY A 321 -17.61 -11.28 -35.30
CA GLY A 321 -18.69 -10.29 -35.17
C GLY A 321 -19.65 -10.79 -34.09
N THR A 322 -19.73 -10.09 -32.96
CA THR A 322 -20.93 -9.63 -32.23
C THR A 322 -20.47 -9.22 -30.83
N GLU A 323 -20.96 -8.06 -30.39
CA GLU A 323 -20.78 -7.48 -29.06
C GLU A 323 -21.23 -8.44 -27.95
N GLY A 324 -20.49 -8.44 -26.85
CA GLY A 324 -20.82 -9.17 -25.62
C GLY A 324 -20.32 -8.40 -24.41
N SER A 325 -21.12 -7.43 -23.97
CA SER A 325 -20.93 -6.71 -22.71
C SER A 325 -21.12 -7.65 -21.52
N GLY A 326 -20.01 -8.07 -20.90
CA GLY A 326 -20.02 -8.73 -19.60
C GLY A 326 -20.15 -7.71 -18.47
N ILE A 327 -21.37 -7.32 -18.15
CA ILE A 327 -21.70 -6.57 -16.92
C ILE A 327 -21.65 -7.55 -15.76
N TYR A 328 -20.70 -7.39 -14.85
CA TYR A 328 -20.83 -7.88 -13.48
C TYR A 328 -21.11 -6.69 -12.56
N VAL A 329 -22.37 -6.57 -12.17
CA VAL A 329 -22.81 -5.81 -10.99
C VAL A 329 -22.99 -6.82 -9.87
N VAL A 330 -22.11 -6.77 -8.87
CA VAL A 330 -22.49 -6.98 -7.47
C VAL A 330 -21.65 -5.99 -6.67
N GLY A 331 -22.33 -4.96 -6.15
CA GLY A 331 -21.73 -4.03 -5.21
C GLY A 331 -21.73 -4.62 -3.82
N GLU A 332 -20.56 -4.65 -3.19
CA GLU A 332 -20.43 -4.68 -1.74
C GLU A 332 -19.63 -3.44 -1.33
N ALA A 333 -20.26 -2.57 -0.54
CA ALA A 333 -19.61 -1.41 0.03
C ALA A 333 -18.63 -1.87 1.12
N LYS A 334 -17.36 -2.09 0.76
CA LYS A 334 -16.30 -2.46 1.70
C LYS A 334 -15.51 -1.24 2.21
N SER A 335 -15.56 -1.08 3.54
CA SER A 335 -14.76 -0.31 4.49
C SER A 335 -14.10 1.02 4.05
N MET A 336 -14.79 2.14 4.32
CA MET A 336 -14.23 3.50 4.30
C MET A 336 -13.13 3.71 5.38
N LEU A 337 -12.97 2.81 6.35
CA LEU A 337 -12.00 2.99 7.43
C LEU A 337 -10.59 2.53 7.05
N ILE A 338 -10.43 1.59 6.10
CA ILE A 338 -9.12 1.40 5.45
C ILE A 338 -8.73 2.69 4.72
N LYS A 339 -9.70 3.39 4.08
CA LYS A 339 -9.46 4.72 3.51
C LYS A 339 -9.11 5.75 4.58
N CYS A 340 -9.77 5.78 5.74
CA CYS A 340 -9.47 6.74 6.81
C CYS A 340 -8.18 6.42 7.56
N ILE A 341 -7.80 5.16 7.79
CA ILE A 341 -6.51 4.83 8.41
C ILE A 341 -5.39 5.01 7.39
N HIS A 342 -5.55 4.59 6.14
CA HIS A 342 -4.56 4.90 5.10
C HIS A 342 -4.50 6.41 4.84
N LYS A 343 -5.62 7.12 4.68
CA LYS A 343 -5.59 8.59 4.55
C LYS A 343 -5.09 9.26 5.81
N SER A 344 -5.39 8.83 7.03
CA SER A 344 -4.92 9.51 8.24
C SER A 344 -3.45 9.20 8.52
N CYS A 345 -3.01 7.94 8.40
CA CYS A 345 -1.58 7.62 8.41
C CYS A 345 -0.86 8.39 7.32
N ILE A 346 -1.41 8.42 6.10
CA ILE A 346 -0.75 9.10 4.97
C ILE A 346 -0.92 10.62 5.04
N SER A 347 -1.98 11.21 5.59
CA SER A 347 -2.16 12.66 5.77
C SER A 347 -1.28 13.17 6.90
N ILE A 348 -1.11 12.40 7.98
CA ILE A 348 -0.05 12.62 8.96
C ILE A 348 1.32 12.54 8.26
N LEU A 349 1.54 11.57 7.36
CA LEU A 349 2.77 11.48 6.56
C LEU A 349 2.91 12.58 5.48
N THR A 350 1.84 13.12 4.89
CA THR A 350 1.84 14.18 3.87
C THR A 350 2.15 15.52 4.52
N LEU A 351 1.59 15.79 5.70
CA LEU A 351 1.97 16.92 6.56
C LEU A 351 3.45 16.87 6.96
N LEU A 352 4.03 15.67 7.10
CA LEU A 352 5.45 15.46 7.41
C LEU A 352 6.38 15.40 6.18
N THR A 353 5.87 15.35 4.95
CA THR A 353 6.67 15.16 3.71
C THR A 353 6.68 16.36 2.75
N VAL A 354 6.08 17.49 3.11
CA VAL A 354 6.30 18.77 2.37
C VAL A 354 7.77 19.22 2.58
N LYS A 355 8.67 18.83 1.65
CA LYS A 355 10.07 19.28 1.51
C LYS A 355 10.17 20.81 1.23
N PRO A 356 11.33 21.47 1.39
CA PRO A 356 12.15 21.67 2.59
C PRO A 356 12.36 23.18 2.84
N VAL A 357 11.70 23.77 3.85
CA VAL A 357 12.06 25.14 4.34
C VAL A 357 12.86 25.07 5.65
N LEU A 358 13.16 23.87 6.14
CA LEU A 358 13.80 23.67 7.45
C LEU A 358 15.33 23.72 7.46
N ASN A 359 15.99 24.15 6.37
CA ASN A 359 17.43 24.41 6.40
C ASN A 359 17.80 25.77 7.02
N THR A 360 16.85 26.51 7.62
CA THR A 360 17.19 27.82 8.23
C THR A 360 16.39 28.17 9.49
N ILE A 361 15.76 27.21 10.17
CA ILE A 361 15.04 27.51 11.41
C ILE A 361 15.61 26.68 12.56
N LYS A 362 16.41 27.37 13.39
CA LYS A 362 16.74 26.95 14.75
C LYS A 362 15.44 26.58 15.46
N TYR A 363 15.39 25.38 16.02
CA TYR A 363 14.29 24.83 16.81
C TYR A 363 13.50 25.86 17.63
N SER A 364 12.17 25.79 17.53
CA SER A 364 11.28 26.06 18.67
C SER A 364 10.30 24.89 18.85
N ILE A 365 10.19 24.41 20.08
CA ILE A 365 9.25 23.38 20.54
C ILE A 365 7.79 23.81 20.29
N ASP A 366 7.54 25.12 20.20
CA ASP A 366 6.21 25.69 19.97
C ASP A 366 5.68 25.45 18.55
N GLU A 367 6.54 25.34 17.53
CA GLU A 367 6.10 25.03 16.17
C GLU A 367 5.72 23.54 16.02
N TYR A 368 6.37 22.64 16.77
CA TYR A 368 6.04 21.21 16.79
C TYR A 368 4.73 20.95 17.56
N LEU A 369 4.52 21.65 18.68
CA LEU A 369 3.25 21.64 19.42
C LEU A 369 2.10 22.26 18.61
N SER A 370 2.37 23.31 17.83
CA SER A 370 1.41 23.89 16.88
C SER A 370 1.02 22.89 15.78
N LEU A 371 1.96 22.10 15.26
CA LEU A 371 1.68 21.05 14.27
C LEU A 371 0.83 19.91 14.87
N ILE A 372 1.13 19.46 16.10
CA ILE A 372 0.32 18.48 16.83
C ILE A 372 -1.08 19.04 17.16
N CYS A 373 -1.19 20.31 17.53
CA CYS A 373 -2.46 21.00 17.74
C CYS A 373 -3.28 21.15 16.45
N HIS A 374 -2.66 21.46 15.32
CA HIS A 374 -3.33 21.50 14.02
C HIS A 374 -3.82 20.11 13.59
N ILE A 375 -3.06 19.05 13.86
CA ILE A 375 -3.49 17.65 13.63
C ILE A 375 -4.70 17.29 14.53
N LYS A 376 -4.69 17.72 15.80
CA LYS A 376 -5.84 17.61 16.72
C LYS A 376 -7.08 18.35 16.19
N VAL A 377 -6.91 19.55 15.63
CA VAL A 377 -8.01 20.37 15.09
C VAL A 377 -8.57 19.76 13.80
N TYR A 378 -7.75 19.26 12.88
CA TYR A 378 -8.24 18.61 11.66
C TYR A 378 -8.92 17.24 11.94
N CYS A 379 -8.43 16.47 12.92
CA CYS A 379 -9.13 15.26 13.37
C CYS A 379 -10.43 15.59 14.11
N ASN A 380 -10.47 16.68 14.89
CA ASN A 380 -11.70 17.16 15.51
C ASN A 380 -12.71 17.64 14.47
N ILE A 381 -12.31 18.29 13.37
CA ILE A 381 -13.22 18.70 12.30
C ILE A 381 -13.82 17.48 11.57
N PHE A 382 -13.03 16.42 11.32
CA PHE A 382 -13.56 15.18 10.74
C PHE A 382 -14.47 14.39 11.71
N CYS A 383 -14.20 14.43 13.01
CA CYS A 383 -15.11 13.88 14.04
C CYS A 383 -16.35 14.77 14.26
N PHE A 384 -16.24 16.09 14.05
CA PHE A 384 -17.36 17.04 14.20
C PHE A 384 -18.38 16.93 13.07
N ILE A 385 -18.00 16.45 11.89
CA ILE A 385 -18.97 16.20 10.81
C ILE A 385 -19.84 14.96 11.11
N ALA A 386 -19.41 14.08 12.03
CA ALA A 386 -20.21 12.94 12.50
C ALA A 386 -21.03 13.24 13.77
N TRP A 387 -20.82 14.38 14.43
CA TRP A 387 -21.50 14.71 15.69
C TRP A 387 -22.95 15.24 15.55
N PRO A 388 -23.43 15.90 14.46
CA PRO A 388 -24.80 16.42 14.47
C PRO A 388 -25.87 15.35 14.25
N ILE A 389 -25.51 14.09 13.95
CA ILE A 389 -26.49 13.01 13.76
C ILE A 389 -26.94 12.40 15.10
N PHE A 390 -26.20 12.65 16.19
CA PHE A 390 -26.50 12.07 17.51
C PHE A 390 -27.51 12.86 18.37
N LEU A 391 -28.12 13.93 17.84
CA LEU A 391 -29.17 14.68 18.56
C LEU A 391 -30.60 14.42 18.07
N PHE A 392 -30.80 13.50 17.14
CA PHE A 392 -32.14 13.14 16.62
C PHE A 392 -32.55 11.68 16.85
N ILE A 393 -31.72 10.88 17.52
CA ILE A 393 -32.07 9.53 17.96
C ILE A 393 -31.56 9.34 19.39
N LEU A 394 -32.24 9.99 20.33
CA LEU A 394 -32.36 9.60 21.74
C LEU A 394 -33.66 10.18 22.30
#